data_AF-A0AAN7VN48-F1
#
_entry.id   AF-A0AAN7VN48-F1
#
_cell.length_a   1.000
_cell.length_b   1.000
_cell.length_c   1.000
_cell.angle_alpha   90.00
_cell.angle_beta   90.00
_cell.angle_gamma   90.00
#
_symmetry.space_group_name_H-M   'P 1'
#
loop_
_entity.id
_entity.type
_entity.pdbx_description
1 polymer ?
#
loop_
_entity_poly.entity_id
_entity_poly.type
_entity_poly.pdbx_seq_one_letter_code
_entity_poly.pdbx_strand_id
1 'polypeptide(L)'
;MLAVGPPCFAPLAFLKLAAGVPIGYGYFEKHALGAEIVQTIALTFAMPMFGLGCVFLTVAVCAILQKARSMSFHLTWYGIVFPNVGVLSVLSLIAKQIPSDPLIWVFTAGTGILVTLWLFITCSHLQAIWKHSEYLW
;
A
#
# COMPACT_ATOMS: atom_id res chain seq x y z
N MET A 1 6.95 -7.82 6.51
CA MET A 1 6.32 -6.96 5.47
C MET A 1 5.02 -7.54 4.91
N LEU A 2 4.92 -8.85 4.65
CA LEU A 2 3.68 -9.46 4.10
C LEU A 2 2.40 -9.19 4.93
N ALA A 3 2.53 -9.12 6.27
CA ALA A 3 1.42 -8.79 7.16
C ALA A 3 0.83 -7.38 6.97
N VAL A 4 1.54 -6.45 6.30
CA VAL A 4 1.05 -5.10 5.99
C VAL A 4 -0.01 -5.14 4.89
N GLY A 5 0.00 -6.16 4.02
CA GLY A 5 -0.88 -6.24 2.87
C GLY A 5 -2.37 -6.26 3.22
N PRO A 6 -2.85 -7.23 4.02
CA PRO A 6 -4.28 -7.35 4.35
C PRO A 6 -4.92 -6.06 4.92
N PRO A 7 -4.34 -5.38 5.94
CA PRO A 7 -4.91 -4.17 6.49
C PRO A 7 -4.82 -2.95 5.57
N CYS A 8 -4.13 -3.02 4.42
CA CYS A 8 -4.04 -1.91 3.46
C CYS A 8 -4.82 -2.16 2.17
N PHE A 9 -4.85 -3.40 1.66
CA PHE A 9 -5.63 -3.74 0.45
C PHE A 9 -7.13 -3.90 0.73
N ALA A 10 -7.50 -4.39 1.91
CA ALA A 10 -8.90 -4.48 2.27
C ALA A 10 -9.58 -3.10 2.34
N PRO A 11 -9.07 -2.09 3.08
CA PRO A 11 -9.68 -0.76 3.08
C PRO A 11 -9.61 -0.07 1.70
N LEU A 12 -8.58 -0.33 0.89
CA LEU A 12 -8.53 0.12 -0.50
C LEU A 12 -9.73 -0.40 -1.30
N ALA A 13 -10.06 -1.67 -1.15
CA ALA A 13 -11.21 -2.28 -1.83
C ALA A 13 -12.53 -1.67 -1.34
N PHE A 14 -12.72 -1.52 -0.02
CA PHE A 14 -13.91 -0.87 0.55
C PHE A 14 -14.12 0.54 -0.02
N LEU A 15 -13.09 1.38 -0.01
CA LEU A 15 -13.17 2.74 -0.51
C LEU A 15 -13.47 2.80 -2.01
N LYS A 16 -12.85 1.94 -2.83
CA LYS A 16 -13.11 1.89 -4.26
C LYS A 16 -14.52 1.41 -4.59
N LEU A 17 -15.00 0.38 -3.89
CA LEU A 17 -16.35 -0.15 -4.09
C LEU A 17 -17.41 0.89 -3.70
N ALA A 18 -17.22 1.58 -2.58
CA ALA A 18 -18.13 2.62 -2.14
C ALA A 18 -18.14 3.84 -3.09
N ALA A 19 -16.99 4.21 -3.64
CA ALA A 19 -16.90 5.26 -4.67
C ALA A 19 -17.54 4.86 -6.01
N GLY A 20 -17.63 3.55 -6.30
CA GLY A 20 -18.20 3.01 -7.54
C GLY A 20 -19.71 2.76 -7.50
N VAL A 21 -20.41 3.20 -6.45
CA VAL A 21 -21.86 3.04 -6.31
C VAL A 21 -22.62 3.78 -7.43
N PRO A 22 -23.61 3.15 -8.10
CA PRO A 22 -24.32 3.77 -9.21
C PRO A 22 -25.34 4.81 -8.73
N ILE A 23 -24.99 6.10 -8.85
CA ILE A 23 -25.87 7.22 -8.49
C ILE A 23 -27.01 7.34 -9.51
N GLY A 24 -28.25 7.51 -9.03
CA GLY A 24 -29.41 7.72 -9.90
C GLY A 24 -29.97 6.44 -10.56
N TYR A 25 -29.60 5.26 -10.07
CA TYR A 25 -30.12 3.99 -10.56
C TYR A 25 -30.57 3.06 -9.41
N GLY A 26 -31.72 2.41 -9.59
CA GLY A 26 -32.18 1.32 -8.72
C GLY A 26 -32.38 1.73 -7.27
N TYR A 27 -31.65 1.11 -6.34
CA TYR A 27 -31.74 1.42 -4.90
C TYR A 27 -31.36 2.89 -4.62
N PHE A 28 -30.30 3.39 -5.25
CA PHE A 28 -29.76 4.73 -4.98
C PHE A 28 -30.56 5.86 -5.64
N GLU A 29 -31.44 5.55 -6.58
CA GLU A 29 -32.43 6.51 -7.10
C GLU A 29 -33.53 6.80 -6.08
N LYS A 30 -33.95 5.77 -5.33
CA LYS A 30 -35.01 5.87 -4.32
C LYS A 30 -34.52 6.41 -2.97
N HIS A 31 -33.21 6.40 -2.74
CA HIS A 31 -32.58 6.82 -1.49
C HIS A 31 -31.53 7.90 -1.78
N ALA A 32 -31.95 9.17 -1.71
CA ALA A 32 -31.11 10.32 -2.06
C ALA A 32 -29.76 10.38 -1.31
N LEU A 33 -29.72 9.93 -0.05
CA LEU A 33 -28.50 9.90 0.78
C LEU A 33 -27.77 8.54 0.75
N GLY A 34 -28.30 7.53 0.04
CA GLY A 34 -27.78 6.17 0.11
C GLY A 34 -26.30 6.06 -0.29
N ALA A 35 -25.89 6.78 -1.34
CA ALA A 35 -24.50 6.76 -1.81
C ALA A 35 -23.55 7.43 -0.80
N GLU A 36 -23.94 8.57 -0.24
CA GLU A 36 -23.15 9.30 0.76
C GLU A 36 -22.98 8.49 2.04
N ILE A 37 -24.04 7.82 2.50
CA ILE A 37 -24.00 6.95 3.68
C ILE A 37 -23.02 5.78 3.45
N VAL A 38 -23.08 5.11 2.30
CA VAL A 38 -22.17 3.99 1.98
C VAL A 38 -20.72 4.46 1.93
N GLN A 39 -20.44 5.62 1.33
CA GLN A 39 -19.09 6.21 1.30
C GLN A 39 -18.58 6.57 2.69
N THR A 40 -19.44 7.18 3.53
CA THR A 40 -19.09 7.55 4.91
C THR A 40 -18.78 6.31 5.76
N ILE A 41 -19.59 5.25 5.63
CA ILE A 41 -19.36 3.98 6.32
C ILE A 41 -18.03 3.37 5.84
N ALA A 42 -17.78 3.35 4.53
CA ALA A 42 -16.54 2.81 3.99
C ALA A 42 -15.30 3.54 4.52
N LEU A 43 -15.33 4.87 4.61
CA LEU A 43 -14.23 5.65 5.21
C LEU A 43 -14.04 5.33 6.69
N THR A 44 -15.15 5.21 7.43
CA THR A 44 -15.14 4.90 8.87
C THR A 44 -14.47 3.56 9.16
N PHE A 45 -14.75 2.52 8.36
CA PHE A 45 -14.07 1.22 8.48
C PHE A 45 -12.65 1.24 7.90
N ALA A 46 -12.40 2.01 6.86
CA ALA A 46 -11.08 2.06 6.23
C ALA A 46 -9.99 2.65 7.15
N MET A 47 -10.34 3.66 7.95
CA MET A 47 -9.41 4.35 8.85
C MET A 47 -8.72 3.43 9.89
N PRO A 48 -9.44 2.66 10.74
CA PRO A 48 -8.80 1.78 11.71
C PRO A 48 -8.03 0.63 11.05
N MET A 49 -8.51 0.11 9.90
CA MET A 49 -7.77 -0.89 9.14
C MET A 49 -6.44 -0.35 8.63
N PHE A 50 -6.46 0.86 8.04
CA PHE A 50 -5.24 1.54 7.62
C PHE A 50 -4.30 1.82 8.79
N GLY A 51 -4.84 2.26 9.93
CA GLY A 51 -4.08 2.44 11.18
C GLY A 51 -3.36 1.18 11.63
N LEU A 52 -4.02 0.01 11.59
CA LEU A 52 -3.38 -1.27 11.87
C LEU A 52 -2.26 -1.59 10.86
N GLY A 53 -2.47 -1.26 9.58
CA GLY A 53 -1.44 -1.36 8.54
C GLY A 53 -0.19 -0.53 8.87
N CYS A 54 -0.38 0.71 9.33
CA CYS A 54 0.72 1.58 9.77
C CYS A 54 1.50 1.00 10.96
N VAL A 55 0.83 0.35 11.91
CA VAL A 55 1.49 -0.34 13.04
C VAL A 55 2.36 -1.48 12.52
N PHE A 56 1.81 -2.36 11.68
CA PHE A 56 2.58 -3.47 11.10
C PHE A 56 3.74 -3.00 10.23
N LEU A 57 3.55 -1.91 9.48
CA LEU A 57 4.61 -1.28 8.71
C LEU A 57 5.74 -0.80 9.62
N THR A 58 5.40 -0.08 10.70
CA THR A 58 6.39 0.45 11.66
C THR A 58 7.20 -0.67 12.30
N VAL A 59 6.54 -1.73 12.79
CA VAL A 59 7.22 -2.90 13.37
C VAL A 59 8.13 -3.58 12.34
N ALA A 60 7.66 -3.75 11.11
CA ALA A 60 8.43 -4.39 10.06
C ALA A 60 9.65 -3.55 9.63
N VAL A 61 9.52 -2.23 9.53
CA VAL A 61 10.63 -1.31 9.22
C VAL A 61 11.68 -1.40 10.34
N CYS A 62 11.28 -1.31 11.61
CA CYS A 62 12.19 -1.42 12.74
C CYS A 62 12.94 -2.77 12.76
N ALA A 63 12.26 -3.87 12.40
CA ALA A 63 12.89 -5.18 12.32
C ALA A 63 13.93 -5.28 11.19
N ILE A 64 13.66 -4.68 10.03
CA ILE A 64 14.60 -4.64 8.90
C ILE A 64 15.80 -3.76 9.25
N LEU A 65 15.59 -2.57 9.80
CA LEU A 65 16.68 -1.64 10.13
C LEU A 65 17.70 -2.26 11.10
N GLN A 66 17.24 -3.09 12.04
CA GLN A 66 18.13 -3.81 12.97
C GLN A 66 19.04 -4.83 12.28
N LYS A 67 18.61 -5.43 11.16
CA LYS A 67 19.37 -6.45 10.42
C LYS A 67 19.93 -5.95 9.08
N ALA A 68 19.67 -4.70 8.71
CA ALA A 68 19.97 -4.18 7.37
C ALA A 68 21.44 -4.33 6.96
N ARG A 69 22.38 -4.23 7.90
CA ARG A 69 23.84 -4.35 7.63
C ARG A 69 24.32 -5.78 7.34
N SER A 70 23.56 -6.80 7.70
CA SER A 70 23.94 -8.21 7.52
C SER A 70 23.05 -8.96 6.53
N MET A 71 22.14 -8.26 5.84
CA MET A 71 21.23 -8.89 4.88
C MET A 71 21.91 -9.09 3.53
N SER A 72 22.00 -10.34 3.08
CA SER A 72 22.27 -10.68 1.69
C SER A 72 20.99 -10.59 0.85
N PHE A 73 21.16 -10.36 -0.45
CA PHE A 73 20.04 -10.35 -1.38
C PHE A 73 19.32 -11.71 -1.38
N HIS A 74 18.01 -11.66 -1.23
CA HIS A 74 17.12 -12.80 -1.40
C HIS A 74 15.91 -12.37 -2.23
N LEU A 75 15.35 -13.27 -3.03
CA LEU A 75 14.15 -12.99 -3.82
C LEU A 75 12.96 -12.52 -2.96
N THR A 76 12.96 -12.88 -1.68
CA THR A 76 11.98 -12.43 -0.68
C THR A 76 11.98 -10.91 -0.46
N TRP A 77 13.00 -10.17 -0.90
CA TRP A 77 13.05 -8.72 -0.84
C TRP A 77 11.94 -8.04 -1.66
N TYR A 78 11.42 -8.68 -2.72
CA TYR A 78 10.23 -8.18 -3.41
C TYR A 78 8.99 -8.08 -2.50
N GLY A 79 8.95 -8.87 -1.42
CA GLY A 79 7.94 -8.79 -0.37
C GLY A 79 7.99 -7.49 0.46
N ILE A 80 9.01 -6.64 0.27
CA ILE A 80 9.09 -5.28 0.81
C ILE A 80 8.31 -4.30 -0.07
N VAL A 81 8.23 -4.52 -1.40
CA VAL A 81 7.58 -3.57 -2.31
C VAL A 81 6.07 -3.79 -2.32
N PHE A 82 5.62 -5.02 -2.55
CA PHE A 82 4.22 -5.32 -2.84
C PHE A 82 3.22 -4.88 -1.75
N PRO A 83 3.42 -5.21 -0.44
CA PRO A 83 2.48 -4.80 0.61
C PRO A 83 2.42 -3.27 0.79
N ASN A 84 3.56 -2.60 0.56
CA ASN A 84 3.69 -1.17 0.79
C ASN A 84 3.04 -0.33 -0.33
N VAL A 85 2.90 -0.88 -1.54
CA VAL A 85 2.05 -0.27 -2.58
C VAL A 85 0.60 -0.17 -2.10
N GLY A 86 0.13 -1.16 -1.33
CA GLY A 86 -1.19 -1.14 -0.69
C GLY A 86 -1.33 0.04 0.27
N VAL A 87 -0.32 0.30 1.11
CA VAL A 87 -0.28 1.45 2.04
C VAL A 87 -0.45 2.77 1.30
N LEU A 88 0.33 2.98 0.24
CA LEU A 88 0.25 4.22 -0.54
C LEU A 88 -1.06 4.35 -1.31
N SER A 89 -1.58 3.23 -1.82
CA SER A 89 -2.84 3.22 -2.57
C SER A 89 -4.02 3.65 -1.70
N VAL A 90 -4.15 3.08 -0.49
CA VAL A 90 -5.24 3.48 0.42
C VAL A 90 -5.02 4.90 0.97
N LEU A 91 -3.76 5.27 1.27
CA LEU A 91 -3.42 6.64 1.68
C LEU A 91 -3.85 7.67 0.62
N SER A 92 -3.69 7.37 -0.66
CA SER A 92 -4.12 8.27 -1.75
C SER A 92 -5.63 8.51 -1.77
N LEU A 93 -6.43 7.50 -1.40
CA LEU A 93 -7.89 7.63 -1.34
C LEU A 93 -8.35 8.36 -0.07
N ILE A 94 -7.65 8.15 1.05
CA ILE A 94 -7.90 8.88 2.30
C ILE A 94 -7.53 10.36 2.11
N ALA A 95 -6.39 10.67 1.50
CA ALA A 95 -5.94 12.05 1.25
C ALA A 95 -6.90 12.83 0.34
N LYS A 96 -7.64 12.15 -0.55
CA LYS A 96 -8.70 12.78 -1.37
C LYS A 96 -9.96 13.12 -0.56
N GLN A 97 -10.26 12.33 0.47
CA GLN A 97 -11.45 12.53 1.32
C GLN A 97 -11.17 13.46 2.50
N ILE A 98 -9.93 13.47 3.00
CA ILE A 98 -9.44 14.33 4.08
C ILE A 98 -8.27 15.14 3.51
N PRO A 99 -8.56 16.22 2.75
CA PRO A 99 -7.53 17.01 2.11
C PRO A 99 -6.64 17.63 3.19
N SER A 100 -5.41 17.15 3.27
CA SER A 100 -4.39 17.68 4.16
C SER A 100 -3.03 17.56 3.49
N ASP A 101 -2.32 18.69 3.42
CA ASP A 101 -1.00 18.76 2.79
C ASP A 101 -0.03 17.70 3.35
N PRO A 102 0.00 17.40 4.67
CA PRO A 102 0.86 16.35 5.21
C PRO A 102 0.63 14.98 4.58
N LEU A 103 -0.62 14.57 4.32
CA LEU A 103 -0.90 13.25 3.73
C LEU A 103 -0.41 13.18 2.28
N ILE A 104 -0.51 14.29 1.54
CA ILE A 104 -0.03 14.37 0.15
C ILE A 104 1.50 14.28 0.10
N TRP A 105 2.20 14.95 1.01
CA TRP A 105 3.65 14.84 1.13
C TRP A 105 4.10 13.43 1.51
N VAL A 106 3.43 12.80 2.48
CA VAL A 106 3.72 11.41 2.88
C VAL A 106 3.50 10.44 1.72
N PHE A 107 2.40 10.60 0.97
CA PHE A 107 2.14 9.79 -0.22
C PHE A 107 3.23 9.96 -1.30
N THR A 108 3.63 11.20 -1.56
CA THR A 108 4.63 11.54 -2.58
C THR A 108 6.01 10.98 -2.20
N ALA A 109 6.47 11.26 -0.99
CA ALA A 109 7.74 10.74 -0.48
C ALA A 109 7.75 9.21 -0.41
N GLY A 110 6.67 8.60 0.09
CA GLY A 110 6.52 7.16 0.17
C GLY A 110 6.58 6.48 -1.20
N THR A 111 5.97 7.09 -2.22
CA THR A 111 6.02 6.60 -3.61
C THR A 111 7.45 6.62 -4.14
N GLY A 112 8.17 7.73 -3.95
CA GLY A 112 9.57 7.83 -4.35
C GLY A 112 10.48 6.79 -3.69
N ILE A 113 10.27 6.53 -2.39
CA ILE A 113 11.00 5.50 -1.65
C ILE A 113 10.71 4.11 -2.21
N LEU A 114 9.45 3.76 -2.47
CA LEU A 114 9.10 2.45 -3.01
C LEU A 114 9.62 2.21 -4.42
N VAL A 115 9.57 3.22 -5.28
CA VAL A 115 10.14 3.14 -6.64
C VAL A 115 11.65 2.92 -6.56
N THR A 116 12.34 3.67 -5.69
CA THR A 116 13.79 3.53 -5.50
C THR A 116 14.17 2.15 -4.96
N LEU A 117 13.43 1.64 -3.97
CA LEU A 117 13.63 0.29 -3.44
C LEU A 117 13.37 -0.79 -4.49
N TRP A 118 12.32 -0.63 -5.31
CA TRP A 118 12.00 -1.57 -6.37
C TRP A 118 13.10 -1.64 -7.43
N LEU A 119 13.62 -0.48 -7.86
CA LEU A 119 14.77 -0.43 -8.78
C LEU A 119 16.01 -1.08 -8.17
N PHE A 120 16.32 -0.80 -6.90
CA PHE A 120 17.45 -1.39 -6.20
C PHE A 120 17.36 -2.92 -6.09
N ILE A 121 16.19 -3.45 -5.74
CA ILE A 121 15.91 -4.89 -5.67
C ILE A 121 16.03 -5.52 -7.06
N THR A 122 15.53 -4.84 -8.10
CA THR A 122 15.60 -5.31 -9.49
C THR A 122 17.04 -5.36 -9.98
N CYS A 123 17.84 -4.32 -9.75
CA CYS A 123 19.27 -4.31 -10.09
C CYS A 123 20.04 -5.42 -9.35
N SER A 124 19.77 -5.63 -8.06
CA SER A 124 20.39 -6.72 -7.29
C SER A 124 20.01 -8.10 -7.83
N HIS A 125 18.76 -8.26 -8.27
CA HIS A 125 18.29 -9.48 -8.92
C HIS A 125 19.02 -9.75 -10.24
N LEU A 126 19.15 -8.73 -11.10
CA LEU A 126 19.87 -8.84 -12.37
C LEU A 126 21.36 -9.16 -12.16
N GLN A 127 22.02 -8.52 -11.18
CA GLN A 127 23.40 -8.83 -10.82
C GLN A 127 23.57 -10.26 -10.32
N ALA A 128 22.62 -10.77 -9.53
CA ALA A 128 22.63 -12.15 -9.04
C ALA A 128 22.51 -13.15 -10.20
N ILE A 129 21.62 -12.87 -11.16
CA ILE A 129 21.46 -13.71 -12.37
C ILE A 129 22.75 -13.70 -13.20
N TRP A 130 23.34 -12.53 -13.47
CA TRP A 130 24.55 -12.43 -14.28
C TRP A 130 25.74 -13.17 -13.66
N LYS A 131 25.99 -12.99 -12.36
CA LYS A 131 27.05 -13.72 -11.65
C LYS A 131 26.81 -15.23 -11.65
N HIS A 132 25.57 -15.69 -11.47
CA HIS A 132 25.26 -17.12 -11.55
C HIS A 132 25.38 -17.70 -12.97
N SER A 133 25.18 -16.88 -14.00
CA SER A 133 25.38 -17.31 -15.39
C SER A 133 26.85 -17.54 -15.74
N GLU A 134 27.80 -16.88 -15.08
CA GLU A 134 29.24 -17.10 -15.31
C GLU A 134 29.73 -18.49 -14.85
N TYR A 135 28.99 -19.19 -13.99
CA TYR A 135 29.34 -20.54 -13.51
C TYR A 135 28.69 -21.69 -14.31
N LEU A 136 27.96 -21.39 -15.39
CA LEU A 136 27.26 -22.39 -16.23
C LEU A 136 28.00 -22.70 -17.54
N TRP A 137 29.28 -22.34 -17.66
CA TRP A 137 30.17 -22.68 -18.78
C TRP A 137 31.40 -23.42 -18.28
#